data_AF-A0A9X5CLE8-F1
#
_entry.id   AF-A0A9X5CLE8-F1
#
_cell.length_a   1.000
_cell.length_b   1.000
_cell.length_c   1.000
_cell.angle_alpha   90.00
_cell.angle_beta   90.00
_cell.angle_gamma   90.00
#
_symmetry.space_group_name_H-M   'P 1'
#
loop_
_entity.id
_entity.type
_entity.pdbx_description
1 polymer ?
#
loop_
_entity_poly.entity_id
_entity_poly.type
_entity_poly.pdbx_seq_one_letter_code
_entity_poly.pdbx_strand_id
1 'polypeptide(L)' 'RQVRGRLLAVLREAHGPVPQAALDRVWHEPVQRARALDGLVSDGLVEPMPGGLYRLPLS' A
#
# COMPACT_ATOMS: atom_id res chain seq x y z
N ARG A 1 10.48 0.24 -12.77
CA ARG A 1 10.58 -0.31 -11.40
C ARG A 1 9.17 -0.34 -10.82
N GLN A 2 8.67 -1.52 -10.46
CA GLN A 2 7.23 -1.75 -10.26
C GLN A 2 6.67 -1.00 -9.03
N VAL A 3 5.57 -0.26 -9.22
CA VAL A 3 4.89 0.52 -8.15
C VAL A 3 4.40 -0.40 -7.03
N ARG A 4 3.77 -1.53 -7.38
CA ARG A 4 3.30 -2.56 -6.43
C ARG A 4 4.40 -3.03 -5.48
N GLY A 5 5.57 -3.38 -6.02
CA GLY A 5 6.70 -3.86 -5.22
C GLY A 5 7.20 -2.80 -4.22
N ARG A 6 7.16 -1.51 -4.58
CA ARG A 6 7.54 -0.43 -3.67
C ARG A 6 6.51 -0.19 -2.57
N LEU A 7 5.22 -0.29 -2.88
CA LEU A 7 4.16 -0.19 -1.87
C LEU A 7 4.28 -1.33 -0.84
N LEU A 8 4.50 -2.57 -1.31
CA LEU A 8 4.74 -3.71 -0.43
C LEU A 8 6.00 -3.56 0.42
N ALA A 9 7.06 -2.94 -0.11
CA ALA A 9 8.27 -2.68 0.67
C ALA A 9 7.98 -1.77 1.88
N VAL A 10 7.28 -0.65 1.67
CA VAL A 10 6.88 0.25 2.78
C VAL A 10 6.04 -0.47 3.83
N LEU A 11 5.08 -1.29 3.39
CA LEU A 11 4.22 -2.05 4.31
C LEU A 11 4.98 -3.12 5.10
N ARG A 12 6.01 -3.73 4.52
CA ARG A 12 6.87 -4.72 5.19
C ARG A 12 7.85 -4.09 6.18
N GLU A 13 8.30 -2.87 5.89
CA GLU A 13 9.23 -2.13 6.75
C GLU A 13 8.53 -1.46 7.94
N ALA A 14 7.22 -1.23 7.85
CA ALA A 14 6.44 -0.61 8.91
C ALA A 14 6.17 -1.58 10.08
N HIS A 15 6.23 -1.06 11.31
CA HIS A 15 5.90 -1.81 12.54
C HIS A 15 4.40 -1.85 12.87
N GLY A 16 3.54 -1.43 11.93
CA GLY A 16 2.08 -1.34 12.13
C GLY A 16 1.37 -0.82 10.88
N PRO A 17 0.06 -0.53 10.96
CA PRO A 17 -0.69 0.02 9.83
C PRO A 17 -0.07 1.32 9.29
N VAL A 18 0.01 1.41 7.97
CA VAL A 18 0.63 2.52 7.23
C VAL A 18 -0.45 3.48 6.75
N PRO A 19 -0.32 4.79 7.02
CA PRO A 19 -1.28 5.77 6.50
C PRO A 19 -1.13 5.95 4.99
N GLN A 20 -2.24 6.24 4.31
CA GLN A 20 -2.27 6.53 2.87
C GLN A 20 -1.23 7.57 2.46
N ALA A 21 -1.04 8.63 3.26
CA ALA A 21 -0.06 9.68 3.00
C ALA A 21 1.40 9.17 2.94
N ALA A 22 1.73 8.07 3.62
CA ALA A 22 3.05 7.46 3.50
C ALA A 22 3.19 6.70 2.17
N LEU A 23 2.13 5.98 1.76
CA LEU A 23 2.09 5.30 0.47
C LEU A 23 2.09 6.31 -0.69
N ASP A 24 1.48 7.48 -0.51
CA ASP A 24 1.42 8.53 -1.52
C ASP A 24 2.79 9.06 -1.95
N ARG A 25 3.79 8.97 -1.05
CA ARG A 25 5.17 9.41 -1.32
C ARG A 25 6.00 8.37 -2.10
N VAL A 26 5.51 7.14 -2.26
CA VAL A 26 6.24 6.03 -2.89
C VAL A 26 6.44 6.22 -4.40
N TRP A 27 5.49 6.91 -5.03
CA TRP A 27 5.46 7.10 -6.47
C TRP A 27 4.79 8.42 -6.85
N HIS A 28 5.40 9.15 -7.77
CA HIS A 28 4.97 10.50 -8.16
C HIS A 28 3.66 10.50 -8.96
N GLU A 29 3.41 9.46 -9.77
CA GLU A 29 2.17 9.37 -10.58
C GLU A 29 0.99 8.85 -9.75
N PRO A 30 0.01 9.70 -9.38
CA PRO A 30 -1.05 9.33 -8.45
C PRO A 30 -1.97 8.24 -9.01
N VAL A 31 -2.31 8.30 -10.31
CA VAL A 31 -3.20 7.32 -10.95
C VAL A 31 -2.57 5.92 -10.99
N GLN A 32 -1.27 5.83 -11.33
CA GLN A 32 -0.57 4.54 -11.35
C GLN A 32 -0.42 3.97 -9.95
N ARG A 33 -0.17 4.82 -8.96
CA ARG A 33 -0.07 4.46 -7.54
C ARG A 33 -1.39 3.94 -6.98
N ALA A 34 -2.48 4.66 -7.20
CA ALA A 34 -3.82 4.26 -6.78
C ALA A 34 -4.19 2.90 -7.38
N ARG A 35 -4.08 2.74 -8.70
CA ARG A 35 -4.34 1.46 -9.37
C ARG A 35 -3.47 0.30 -8.85
N ALA A 36 -2.20 0.58 -8.55
CA ALA A 36 -1.32 -0.43 -7.97
C ALA A 36 -1.76 -0.84 -6.56
N LEU A 37 -2.16 0.12 -5.72
CA LEU A 37 -2.67 -0.15 -4.38
C LEU A 37 -4.01 -0.89 -4.41
N ASP A 38 -4.94 -0.46 -5.26
CA ASP A 38 -6.23 -1.13 -5.46
C ASP A 38 -6.05 -2.58 -5.92
N GLY A 39 -5.13 -2.80 -6.86
CA GLY A 39 -4.79 -4.16 -7.30
C GLY A 39 -4.22 -5.02 -6.18
N LEU A 40 -3.36 -4.48 -5.32
CA LEU A 40 -2.83 -5.21 -4.16
C LEU A 40 -3.93 -5.57 -3.16
N VAL A 41 -4.91 -4.69 -2.96
CA VAL A 41 -6.08 -4.96 -2.12
C VAL A 41 -6.96 -6.04 -2.74
N SER A 42 -7.24 -5.94 -4.03
CA SER A 42 -8.03 -6.95 -4.77
C SER A 42 -7.36 -8.33 -4.75
N ASP A 43 -6.02 -8.38 -4.76
CA ASP A 43 -5.25 -9.62 -4.71
C ASP A 43 -5.11 -10.18 -3.29
N GLY A 44 -5.66 -9.50 -2.27
CA GLY A 44 -5.55 -9.90 -0.87
C GLY A 44 -4.14 -9.76 -0.29
N LEU A 45 -3.26 -8.96 -0.91
CA LEU A 45 -1.89 -8.74 -0.45
C LEU A 45 -1.77 -7.54 0.50
N VAL A 46 -2.78 -6.68 0.55
CA VAL A 46 -2.89 -5.51 1.41
C VAL A 46 -4.32 -5.39 1.89
N GLU A 47 -4.52 -5.06 3.17
CA GLU A 47 -5.84 -4.83 3.74
C GLU A 47 -6.04 -3.35 4.09
N PRO A 48 -7.12 -2.70 3.62
CA PRO A 48 -7.51 -1.39 4.09
C PRO A 48 -8.10 -1.47 5.50
N MET A 49 -7.84 -0.44 6.29
CA MET A 49 -8.30 -0.29 7.67
C MET A 49 -9.06 1.04 7.82
N PRO A 50 -9.91 1.20 8.85
CA PRO A 50 -10.55 2.48 9.16
C PRO A 50 -9.50 3.60 9.31
N GLY A 51 -9.87 4.81 8.90
CA GLY A 51 -8.98 5.98 9.00
C GLY A 51 -7.93 6.11 7.90
N GLY A 52 -8.09 5.41 6.76
CA GLY A 52 -7.16 5.53 5.63
C GLY A 52 -5.81 4.87 5.91
N LEU A 53 -5.82 3.80 6.69
CA LEU A 53 -4.66 3.00 7.02
C LEU A 53 -4.65 1.72 6.17
N TYR A 54 -3.47 1.16 5.95
CA TYR A 54 -3.25 -0.08 5.20
C TYR A 54 -2.30 -0.98 5.96
N ARG A 55 -2.53 -2.29 5.92
CA ARG A 55 -1.64 -3.27 6.56
C ARG A 55 -1.41 -4.47 5.64
N LEU A 56 -0.41 -5.27 5.96
CA LEU A 56 -0.31 -6.62 5.43
C LEU A 56 -1.40 -7.51 6.08
N PRO A 57 -1.88 -8.55 5.37
CA PRO A 57 -2.75 -9.55 5.95
C PRO A 57 -2.12 -10.22 7.18
N LEU A 58 -2.96 -10.55 8.16
CA LEU A 58 -2.54 -11.40 9.27
C LEU A 58 -2.82 -12.82 8.81
N SER A 59 -1.77 -13.59 8.55
CA SER A 59 -1.86 -15.01 8.17
C SER A 59 -2.61 -15.84 9.21
#